data_AF-A0A0C2W8M3-F1
#
_entry.id   AF-A0A0C2W8M3-F1
#
_cell.length_a   1.000
_cell.length_b   1.000
_cell.length_c   1.000
_cell.angle_alpha   90.00
_cell.angle_beta   90.00
_cell.angle_gamma   90.00
#
_symmetry.space_group_name_H-M   'P 1'
#
loop_
_entity.id
_entity.type
_entity.pdbx_description
1 polymer ?
#
loop_
_entity_poly.entity_id
_entity_poly.type
_entity_poly.pdbx_seq_one_letter_code
_entity_poly.pdbx_strand_id
1 'polypeptide(L)' 'MDKESDGICILSFDNGGPGTYSQLLILQEYMSRLASDLCVAEGDVYPADYFDLMGGVGFGG' A
#
# COMPACT_ATOMS: atom_id res chain seq x y z
N MET A 1 10.98 2.90 26.90
CA MET A 1 10.13 2.98 25.70
C MET A 1 10.35 1.69 24.98
N ASP A 2 9.54 0.69 25.29
CA ASP A 2 9.54 -0.59 24.62
C ASP A 2 9.28 -0.34 23.14
N LYS A 3 10.27 -0.60 22.29
CA LYS A 3 10.06 -0.79 20.86
C LYS A 3 9.25 -2.07 20.74
N GLU A 4 7.93 -1.96 20.86
CA GLU A 4 7.04 -2.90 20.20
C GLU A 4 7.52 -2.90 18.74
N SER A 5 8.09 -4.01 18.30
CA SER A 5 8.51 -4.12 16.91
C SER A 5 7.24 -3.99 16.11
N ASP A 6 7.02 -2.83 15.49
CA ASP A 6 6.01 -2.69 14.45
C ASP A 6 6.14 -3.92 13.56
N GLY A 7 5.03 -4.63 13.39
CA GLY A 7 5.02 -5.86 12.60
C GLY A 7 5.45 -5.55 11.17
N ILE A 8 5.92 -6.57 10.45
CA ILE A 8 6.30 -6.38 9.04
C ILE A 8 5.02 -6.18 8.23
N CYS A 9 4.94 -5.06 7.52
CA CYS A 9 3.81 -4.73 6.65
C CYS A 9 4.16 -5.07 5.19
N ILE A 10 3.46 -6.06 4.62
CA ILE A 10 3.73 -6.58 3.28
C ILE A 10 2.54 -6.32 2.37
N LEU A 11 2.79 -5.73 1.20
CA LEU A 11 1.83 -5.60 0.12
C LEU A 11 2.18 -6.59 -1.00
N SER A 12 1.20 -7.38 -1.42
CA SER A 12 1.34 -8.34 -2.52
C SER A 12 0.26 -8.09 -3.57
N PHE A 13 0.68 -7.96 -4.83
CA PHE A 13 -0.23 -7.88 -5.98
C PHE A 13 -0.33 -9.24 -6.68
N ASP A 14 -1.55 -9.72 -6.82
CA ASP A 14 -1.82 -10.97 -7.52
C ASP A 14 -1.79 -10.78 -9.05
N ASN A 15 -1.39 -11.84 -9.76
CA ASN A 15 -1.48 -11.86 -11.21
C ASN A 15 -2.94 -11.86 -11.67
N GLY A 16 -3.35 -10.82 -12.39
CA GLY A 16 -4.74 -10.69 -12.87
C GLY A 16 -4.86 -10.09 -14.29
N GLY A 17 -3.75 -9.94 -15.01
CA GLY A 17 -3.76 -9.21 -16.29
C GLY A 17 -4.29 -7.78 -16.11
N PRO A 18 -5.18 -7.29 -16.99
CA PRO A 18 -5.84 -5.99 -16.81
C PRO A 18 -6.66 -5.87 -15.51
N GLY A 19 -7.06 -7.00 -14.91
CA GLY A 19 -7.79 -7.03 -13.64
C GLY A 19 -6.99 -6.49 -12.45
N THR A 20 -5.67 -6.41 -12.57
CA THR A 20 -4.78 -5.78 -11.57
C THR A 20 -5.11 -4.30 -11.36
N TYR A 21 -5.77 -3.61 -12.31
CA TYR A 21 -6.25 -2.25 -12.11
C TYR A 21 -7.16 -2.11 -10.87
N SER A 22 -7.98 -3.12 -10.59
CA SER A 22 -8.82 -3.12 -9.39
C SER A 22 -7.99 -3.13 -8.09
N GLN A 23 -6.85 -3.80 -8.08
CA GLN A 23 -5.95 -3.84 -6.93
C GLN A 23 -5.27 -2.49 -6.71
N LEU A 24 -4.94 -1.77 -7.79
CA LEU A 24 -4.41 -0.40 -7.70
C LEU A 24 -5.47 0.58 -7.17
N LEU A 25 -6.74 0.43 -7.57
CA LEU A 25 -7.83 1.23 -7.00
C LEU A 25 -8.05 0.95 -5.50
N ILE A 26 -7.93 -0.31 -5.10
CA ILE A 26 -7.98 -0.70 -3.67
C ILE A 26 -6.83 -0.05 -2.91
N LEU A 27 -5.61 -0.09 -3.44
CA LEU A 27 -4.45 0.57 -2.83
C LEU A 27 -4.65 2.10 -2.75
N GLN A 28 -5.17 2.72 -3.81
CA GLN A 28 -5.44 4.16 -3.84
C GLN A 28 -6.44 4.57 -2.75
N GLU A 29 -7.55 3.84 -2.62
CA GLU A 29 -8.55 4.08 -1.58
C GLU A 29 -7.97 3.88 -0.18
N TYR A 30 -7.13 2.84 0.01
CA TYR A 30 -6.44 2.62 1.27
C TYR A 30 -5.51 3.79 1.64
N MET A 31 -4.72 4.28 0.67
CA MET A 31 -3.82 5.42 0.89
C MET A 31 -4.56 6.72 1.14
N SER A 32 -5.69 6.95 0.48
CA SER A 32 -6.56 8.11 0.73
C SER A 32 -7.08 8.11 2.17
N ARG A 33 -7.54 6.95 2.66
CA ARG A 33 -7.97 6.80 4.07
C ARG A 33 -6.83 7.03 5.05
N LEU A 34 -5.65 6.48 4.75
CA LEU A 34 -4.46 6.68 5.57
C LEU A 34 -4.06 8.17 5.63
N ALA A 35 -4.11 8.88 4.50
CA ALA A 35 -3.86 10.33 4.46
C ALA A 35 -4.87 11.10 5.31
N SER A 36 -6.15 10.72 5.26
CA SER A 36 -7.19 11.29 6.11
C SER A 36 -6.92 11.05 7.60
N ASP A 37 -6.56 9.82 7.98
CA ASP A 37 -6.27 9.46 9.38
C ASP A 37 -5.04 10.20 9.91
N LEU A 38 -4.04 10.43 9.05
CA LEU A 38 -2.83 11.21 9.35
C LEU A 38 -3.02 12.72 9.22
N CYS A 39 -4.17 13.19 8.73
CA CYS A 39 -4.46 14.60 8.45
C CYS A 39 -3.45 15.29 7.51
N VAL A 40 -2.95 14.56 6.51
CA VAL A 40 -2.02 15.06 5.47
C VAL A 40 -2.69 15.07 4.10
N ALA A 41 -2.09 15.74 3.11
CA ALA A 41 -2.61 15.68 1.75
C ALA A 41 -2.39 14.29 1.16
N GLU A 42 -3.32 13.81 0.32
CA GLU A 42 -3.19 12.50 -0.34
C GLU A 42 -1.91 12.39 -1.19
N GLY A 43 -1.40 13.52 -1.71
CA GLY A 43 -0.15 13.57 -2.46
C GLY A 43 1.12 13.47 -1.61
N ASP A 44 0.99 13.46 -0.28
CA ASP A 44 2.10 13.38 0.67
C ASP A 44 2.21 11.98 1.32
N VAL A 45 1.37 11.02 0.89
CA VAL A 45 1.37 9.64 1.40
C VAL A 45 1.74 8.68 0.28
N TYR A 46 2.83 7.94 0.45
CA TYR A 46 3.30 6.99 -0.54
C TYR A 46 3.32 5.58 0.04
N PRO A 47 2.87 4.55 -0.71
CA PRO A 47 2.93 3.16 -0.27
C PRO A 47 4.31 2.70 0.21
N ALA A 48 5.37 3.20 -0.41
CA ALA A 48 6.76 2.87 -0.06
C ALA A 48 7.17 3.33 1.36
N ASP A 49 6.45 4.27 1.97
CA ASP A 49 6.73 4.74 3.33
C ASP A 49 6.07 3.86 4.40
N TYR A 50 5.12 3.00 4.03
CA TYR A 50 4.32 2.19 4.98
C TYR A 50 4.44 0.67 4.78
N PHE A 51 4.86 0.22 3.59
CA PHE A 51 5.07 -1.20 3.32
C PHE A 51 6.57 -1.52 3.26
N ASP A 52 7.02 -2.39 4.16
CA ASP A 52 8.41 -2.87 4.20
C ASP A 52 8.79 -3.67 2.96
N LEU A 53 7.79 -4.34 2.36
CA LEU A 53 7.95 -5.13 1.15
C LEU A 53 6.71 -4.97 0.27
N MET A 54 6.93 -4.58 -0.97
CA MET A 54 5.92 -4.59 -2.02
C MET A 54 6.37 -5.57 -3.11
N GLY A 55 5.55 -6.57 -3.39
CA GLY A 55 5.84 -7.59 -4.39
C GLY A 55 4.64 -7.84 -5.30
N GLY A 56 4.91 -8.27 -6.52
CA GLY A 56 3.86 -8.70 -7.44
C GLY A 56 4.42 -9.49 -8.60
N VAL A 57 3.52 -10.14 -9.34
CA VAL A 57 3.85 -10.98 -10.48
C VAL A 57 3.02 -10.58 -11.70
N GLY A 58 3.64 -10.54 -12.89
CA GLY A 58 2.95 -10.15 -14.13
C GLY A 58 2.64 -8.65 -14.17
N PHE A 59 1.37 -8.29 -14.34
CA PHE A 59 0.92 -6.89 -14.36
C PHE A 59 0.93 -6.20 -12.99
N GLY A 60 1.12 -6.96 -11.89
CA GLY A 60 1.24 -6.42 -10.53
C GLY A 60 2.67 -6.24 -10.03
N GLY A 61 3.68 -6.61 -10.83
CA GLY A 61 5.11 -6.48 -10.48
C GLY A 61 5.79 -5.30 -11.13
#